data_AF-A0A851TA34-F1
#
_entry.id   AF-A0A851TA34-F1
#
_cell.length_a   1.000
_cell.length_b   1.000
_cell.length_c   1.000
_cell.angle_alpha   90.00
_cell.angle_beta   90.00
_cell.angle_gamma   90.00
#
_symmetry.space_group_name_H-M   'P 1'
#
loop_
_entity.id
_entity.type
_entity.pdbx_description
1 polymer ?
#
loop_
_entity_poly.entity_id
_entity_poly.type
_entity_poly.pdbx_seq_one_letter_code
_entity_poly.pdbx_strand_id
1 'polypeptide(L)'
;VLFNMVVEVPRWTNAKMEIATEEPLNPIKQDIKKGKLRYVANIFPHKGYIWNYGALPQTWEDPKHTDKITGCCGDNDPIDVCEIGSKVRSSGEIIQVKVLGVLALIDEGETDWKIIAISVDDPEAQKIHGKKHKPGYLEATIDWFRSYKVPDGKPQNRFAFNGEFKDKDFAVEIIKSTHEYWKALLHKKADGGTIKCTNVLVDGSPFCCGEEDARSIVQSVRAII
;
A
#
# COMPACT_ATOMS: atom_id res chain seq x y z
N VAL A 1 -18.37 -1.27 -6.06
CA VAL A 1 -17.53 -0.22 -5.45
C VAL A 1 -16.20 -0.23 -6.15
N LEU A 2 -15.73 0.94 -6.58
CA LEU A 2 -14.42 1.15 -7.16
C LEU A 2 -13.59 1.97 -6.18
N PHE A 3 -12.28 1.78 -6.21
CA PHE A 3 -11.33 2.51 -5.38
C PHE A 3 -10.30 3.18 -6.27
N ASN A 4 -9.77 4.31 -5.83
CA ASN A 4 -8.57 4.88 -6.43
C ASN A 4 -7.36 4.18 -5.79
N MET A 5 -6.38 3.80 -6.60
CA MET A 5 -5.09 3.30 -6.16
C MET A 5 -4.02 4.28 -6.61
N VAL A 6 -3.10 4.62 -5.70
CA VAL A 6 -1.86 5.30 -6.03
C VAL A 6 -0.83 4.23 -6.38
N VAL A 7 -0.34 4.21 -7.61
CA VAL A 7 0.72 3.28 -8.01
C VAL A 7 2.06 3.80 -7.53
N GLU A 8 2.77 3.03 -6.70
CA GLU A 8 4.10 3.38 -6.21
C GLU A 8 5.19 2.70 -7.02
N VAL A 9 5.04 1.39 -7.25
CA VAL A 9 6.06 0.54 -7.89
C VAL A 9 5.48 -0.18 -9.12
N PRO A 10 5.96 0.13 -10.34
CA PRO A 10 5.58 -0.61 -11.54
C PRO A 10 5.96 -2.09 -11.47
N ARG A 11 5.13 -2.95 -12.06
CA ARG A 11 5.44 -4.38 -12.16
C ARG A 11 6.79 -4.64 -12.84
N TRP A 12 7.52 -5.62 -12.31
CA TRP A 12 8.85 -6.08 -12.73
C TRP A 12 10.00 -5.09 -12.45
N THR A 13 9.76 -4.06 -11.65
CA THR A 13 10.80 -3.17 -11.15
C THR A 13 11.24 -3.55 -9.73
N ASN A 14 12.39 -3.04 -9.31
CA ASN A 14 13.03 -3.42 -8.05
C ASN A 14 13.11 -2.28 -7.03
N ALA A 15 13.05 -1.01 -7.46
CA ALA A 15 13.15 0.14 -6.56
C ALA A 15 11.95 0.13 -5.60
N LYS A 16 12.21 0.16 -4.29
CA LYS A 16 11.14 0.29 -3.29
C LYS A 16 10.75 1.76 -3.19
N MET A 17 9.73 2.13 -3.95
CA MET A 17 9.09 3.45 -3.88
C MET A 17 7.92 3.38 -2.91
N GLU A 18 7.68 4.45 -2.17
CA GLU A 18 6.59 4.57 -1.20
C GLU A 18 6.14 6.03 -1.06
N ILE A 19 4.88 6.23 -0.69
CA ILE A 19 4.35 7.51 -0.22
C ILE A 19 5.11 7.91 1.06
N ALA A 20 5.78 9.06 1.05
CA ALA A 20 6.51 9.56 2.20
C ALA A 20 5.56 10.09 3.28
N THR A 21 5.11 9.23 4.19
CA THR A 21 4.16 9.57 5.27
C THR A 21 4.69 10.67 6.21
N GLU A 22 6.01 10.77 6.38
CA GLU A 22 6.67 11.76 7.25
C GLU A 22 7.09 13.07 6.55
N GLU A 23 6.78 13.24 5.26
CA GLU A 23 7.06 14.47 4.51
C GLU A 23 5.78 15.24 4.14
N PRO A 24 5.80 16.58 4.19
CA PRO A 24 4.64 17.38 3.77
C PRO A 24 4.24 17.08 2.32
N LEU A 25 2.93 17.00 2.07
CA LEU A 25 2.34 16.63 0.77
C LEU A 25 2.63 15.19 0.31
N ASN A 26 3.28 14.39 1.15
CA ASN A 26 3.52 12.96 0.98
C ASN A 26 3.99 12.55 -0.44
N PRO A 27 5.12 13.09 -0.94
CA PRO A 27 5.65 12.71 -2.25
C PRO A 27 6.00 11.22 -2.28
N ILE A 28 5.93 10.60 -3.46
CA ILE A 28 6.47 9.25 -3.65
C ILE A 28 8.00 9.36 -3.73
N LYS A 29 8.71 8.63 -2.87
CA LYS A 29 10.18 8.60 -2.84
C LYS A 29 10.69 7.17 -2.70
N GLN A 30 11.96 6.96 -2.99
CA GLN A 30 12.59 5.67 -2.79
C GLN A 30 13.00 5.51 -1.31
N ASP A 31 12.65 4.36 -0.72
CA ASP A 31 13.06 3.98 0.64
C ASP A 31 14.60 3.95 0.74
N ILE A 32 15.14 4.43 1.87
CA ILE A 32 16.58 4.45 2.17
C ILE A 32 16.85 3.53 3.36
N LYS A 33 17.61 2.45 3.11
CA LYS A 33 18.01 1.50 4.14
C LYS A 33 19.53 1.57 4.33
N LYS A 34 19.97 1.86 5.55
CA LYS A 34 21.41 2.01 5.91
C LYS A 34 22.15 3.02 5.01
N GLY A 35 21.50 4.16 4.74
CA GLY A 35 22.06 5.24 3.92
C GLY A 35 22.15 4.94 2.41
N LYS A 36 21.53 3.86 1.94
CA LYS A 36 21.49 3.49 0.51
C LYS A 36 20.06 3.33 0.03
N LEU A 37 19.84 3.68 -1.23
CA LEU A 37 18.57 3.43 -1.93
C LEU A 37 18.23 1.93 -1.86
N ARG A 38 17.02 1.61 -1.44
CA ARG A 38 16.56 0.23 -1.26
C ARG A 38 15.97 -0.34 -2.54
N TYR A 39 16.37 -1.57 -2.83
CA TYR A 39 15.86 -2.37 -3.93
C TYR A 39 15.42 -3.74 -3.40
N VAL A 40 14.25 -4.21 -3.81
CA VAL A 40 13.79 -5.57 -3.51
C VAL A 40 14.52 -6.56 -4.42
N ALA A 41 14.91 -7.71 -3.86
CA ALA A 41 15.61 -8.76 -4.58
C ALA A 41 14.73 -9.43 -5.65
N ASN A 42 15.39 -10.06 -6.63
CA ASN A 42 14.72 -11.04 -7.49
C ASN A 42 14.81 -12.40 -6.78
N ILE A 43 13.66 -12.97 -6.43
CA ILE A 43 13.58 -14.29 -5.81
C ILE A 43 13.06 -15.24 -6.87
N PHE A 44 13.92 -16.13 -7.37
CA PHE A 44 13.55 -17.05 -8.43
C PHE A 44 12.24 -17.77 -8.09
N PRO A 45 11.25 -17.79 -9.01
CA PRO A 45 11.29 -17.37 -10.42
C PRO A 45 10.89 -15.91 -10.71
N HIS A 46 10.71 -15.09 -9.67
CA HIS A 46 10.16 -13.74 -9.76
C HIS A 46 11.20 -12.66 -10.12
N LYS A 47 10.78 -11.70 -10.95
CA LYS A 47 11.50 -10.46 -11.25
C LYS A 47 10.85 -9.30 -10.50
N GLY A 48 11.56 -8.72 -9.54
CA GLY A 48 11.09 -7.56 -8.76
C GLY A 48 9.70 -7.77 -8.15
N TYR A 49 8.90 -6.69 -8.13
CA TYR A 49 7.48 -6.77 -7.79
C TYR A 49 6.71 -7.48 -8.92
N ILE A 50 5.87 -8.47 -8.59
CA ILE A 50 5.12 -9.25 -9.58
C ILE A 50 3.72 -8.69 -9.90
N TRP A 51 3.40 -7.51 -9.34
CA TRP A 51 2.21 -6.69 -9.56
C TRP A 51 2.60 -5.24 -9.84
N ASN A 52 1.67 -4.42 -10.31
CA ASN A 52 1.79 -3.00 -9.99
C ASN A 52 1.43 -2.86 -8.51
N TYR A 53 2.32 -2.26 -7.73
CA TYR A 53 2.21 -2.18 -6.28
C TYR A 53 2.03 -0.73 -5.85
N GLY A 54 1.28 -0.52 -4.77
CA GLY A 54 1.03 0.81 -4.21
C GLY A 54 -0.01 0.73 -3.11
N ALA A 55 -0.73 1.82 -2.88
CA ALA A 55 -1.67 1.90 -1.76
C ALA A 55 -3.03 2.52 -2.12
N LEU A 56 -4.02 2.32 -1.27
CA LEU A 56 -5.26 3.09 -1.32
C LEU A 56 -5.08 4.42 -0.57
N PRO A 57 -5.34 5.58 -1.21
CA PRO A 57 -5.29 6.85 -0.52
C PRO A 57 -6.40 6.91 0.53
N GLN A 58 -6.22 7.77 1.52
CA GLN A 58 -7.18 7.95 2.62
C GLN A 58 -7.42 6.69 3.46
N THR A 59 -6.40 5.86 3.63
CA THR A 59 -6.41 4.72 4.53
C THR A 59 -5.18 4.81 5.43
N TRP A 60 -5.24 4.18 6.60
CA TRP A 60 -4.14 4.12 7.54
C TRP A 60 -4.29 2.89 8.44
N GLU A 61 -3.23 2.09 8.54
CA GLU A 61 -3.11 0.99 9.49
C GLU A 61 -2.58 1.53 10.84
N ASP A 62 -3.50 1.91 11.73
CA ASP A 62 -3.16 2.56 13.01
C ASP A 62 -2.25 1.67 13.89
N PRO A 63 -1.01 2.10 14.21
CA PRO A 63 -0.06 1.31 15.01
C PRO A 63 -0.47 1.20 16.48
N LYS A 64 -1.51 1.91 16.93
CA LYS A 64 -2.09 1.78 18.27
C LYS A 64 -3.31 0.85 18.28
N HIS A 65 -3.80 0.43 17.11
CA HIS A 65 -4.89 -0.51 16.99
C HIS A 65 -4.37 -1.95 16.83
N THR A 66 -4.67 -2.83 17.77
CA THR A 66 -4.41 -4.27 17.61
C THR A 66 -5.53 -4.92 16.81
N ASP A 67 -5.18 -5.39 15.62
CA ASP A 67 -6.10 -6.15 14.77
C ASP A 67 -6.43 -7.51 15.40
N LYS A 68 -7.72 -7.86 15.42
CA LYS A 68 -8.21 -9.07 16.10
C LYS A 68 -7.89 -10.37 15.35
N ILE A 69 -7.57 -10.28 14.06
CA ILE A 69 -7.31 -11.41 13.18
C ILE A 69 -5.83 -11.80 13.25
N THR A 70 -4.94 -10.83 13.13
CA THR A 70 -3.49 -11.05 13.19
C THR A 70 -2.97 -11.09 14.62
N GLY A 71 -3.63 -10.39 15.55
CA GLY A 71 -3.14 -10.16 16.91
C GLY A 71 -2.02 -9.11 16.98
N CYS A 72 -1.75 -8.39 15.90
CA CYS A 72 -0.68 -7.41 15.75
C CYS A 72 -1.23 -5.99 15.59
N CYS A 73 -0.42 -4.99 15.91
CA CYS A 73 -0.75 -3.59 15.59
C CYS A 73 -0.53 -3.29 14.10
N GLY A 74 -1.18 -2.25 13.55
CA GLY A 74 -0.91 -1.79 12.17
C GLY A 74 0.52 -1.31 11.96
N ASP A 75 0.99 -1.32 10.72
CA ASP A 75 2.34 -0.94 10.30
C ASP A 75 2.57 0.58 10.13
N ASN A 76 1.55 1.39 10.45
CA ASN A 76 1.55 2.85 10.36
C ASN A 76 1.52 3.43 8.94
N ASP A 77 1.25 2.62 7.91
CA ASP A 77 1.17 3.06 6.52
C ASP A 77 -0.27 3.00 5.95
N PRO A 78 -0.53 3.58 4.77
CA PRO A 78 -1.77 3.34 4.03
C PRO A 78 -1.87 1.88 3.59
N ILE A 79 -3.10 1.36 3.44
CA ILE A 79 -3.30 -0.05 3.10
C ILE A 79 -2.77 -0.37 1.70
N ASP A 80 -2.01 -1.47 1.61
CA ASP A 80 -1.31 -1.87 0.41
C ASP A 80 -2.20 -2.57 -0.63
N VAL A 81 -1.82 -2.43 -1.90
CA VAL A 81 -2.55 -2.96 -3.06
C VAL A 81 -1.61 -3.63 -4.06
N CYS A 82 -1.92 -4.88 -4.38
CA CYS A 82 -1.36 -5.63 -5.50
C CYS A 82 -2.35 -5.59 -6.67
N GLU A 83 -2.05 -4.79 -7.70
CA GLU A 83 -2.86 -4.68 -8.91
C GLU A 83 -2.39 -5.67 -9.98
N ILE A 84 -3.31 -6.54 -10.40
CA ILE A 84 -2.99 -7.79 -11.14
C ILE A 84 -3.27 -7.71 -12.65
N GLY A 85 -3.62 -6.53 -13.16
CA GLY A 85 -3.92 -6.27 -14.55
C GLY A 85 -2.72 -6.50 -15.48
N SER A 86 -2.99 -6.62 -16.76
CA SER A 86 -2.02 -6.88 -17.82
C SER A 86 -1.10 -5.69 -18.09
N LYS A 87 -1.57 -4.45 -17.94
CA LYS A 87 -0.79 -3.23 -18.18
C LYS A 87 0.24 -3.02 -17.07
N VAL A 88 1.48 -2.69 -17.43
CA VAL A 88 2.48 -2.17 -16.49
C VAL A 88 2.21 -0.67 -16.33
N ARG A 89 2.02 -0.23 -15.08
CA ARG A 89 1.65 1.14 -14.71
C ARG A 89 2.88 1.99 -14.42
N SER A 90 2.70 3.31 -14.37
CA SER A 90 3.77 4.24 -13.99
C SER A 90 3.69 4.58 -12.49
N SER A 91 4.84 4.82 -11.86
CA SER A 91 4.87 5.38 -10.49
C SER A 91 4.19 6.76 -10.47
N GLY A 92 3.34 7.01 -9.47
CA GLY A 92 2.50 8.20 -9.34
C GLY A 92 1.21 8.16 -10.17
N GLU A 93 0.96 7.12 -10.96
CA GLU A 93 -0.31 6.97 -11.67
C GLU A 93 -1.46 6.73 -10.68
N ILE A 94 -2.57 7.44 -10.84
CA ILE A 94 -3.81 7.19 -10.11
C ILE A 94 -4.72 6.37 -11.01
N ILE A 95 -5.08 5.17 -10.57
CA ILE A 95 -5.94 4.26 -11.34
C ILE A 95 -7.18 3.86 -10.55
N GLN A 96 -8.27 3.61 -11.27
CA GLN A 96 -9.46 3.01 -10.69
C GLN A 96 -9.33 1.49 -10.67
N VAL A 97 -9.59 0.88 -9.53
CA VAL A 97 -9.47 -0.56 -9.32
C VAL A 97 -10.73 -1.16 -8.71
N LYS A 98 -10.97 -2.42 -9.07
CA LYS A 98 -11.96 -3.29 -8.44
C LYS A 98 -11.24 -4.24 -7.48
N VAL A 99 -11.64 -4.22 -6.21
CA VAL A 99 -11.13 -5.14 -5.18
C VAL A 99 -11.66 -6.55 -5.41
N LEU A 100 -10.79 -7.54 -5.26
CA LEU A 100 -11.04 -8.96 -5.46
C LEU A 100 -10.91 -9.79 -4.18
N GLY A 101 -10.09 -9.33 -3.24
CA GLY A 101 -9.82 -10.01 -1.98
C GLY A 101 -8.67 -9.35 -1.22
N VAL A 102 -8.20 -10.00 -0.17
CA VAL A 102 -7.10 -9.50 0.69
C VAL A 102 -6.29 -10.65 1.25
N LEU A 103 -5.00 -10.41 1.50
CA LEU A 103 -4.09 -11.30 2.22
C LEU A 103 -3.65 -10.63 3.54
N ALA A 104 -3.66 -11.40 4.64
CA ALA A 104 -3.26 -10.94 5.96
C ALA A 104 -1.78 -11.25 6.22
N LEU A 105 -0.87 -10.39 5.78
CA LEU A 105 0.56 -10.53 6.07
C LEU A 105 0.84 -10.08 7.51
N ILE A 106 1.72 -10.80 8.19
CA ILE A 106 2.33 -10.36 9.46
C ILE A 106 3.79 -10.08 9.12
N ASP A 107 4.12 -8.80 9.00
CA ASP A 107 5.44 -8.34 8.58
C ASP A 107 6.23 -7.86 9.81
N GLU A 108 7.29 -8.58 10.17
CA GLU A 108 8.14 -8.27 11.34
C GLU A 108 7.39 -8.01 12.68
N GLY A 109 6.16 -8.50 12.82
CA GLY A 109 5.33 -8.35 14.02
C GLY A 109 4.18 -7.36 13.89
N GLU A 110 4.03 -6.73 12.72
CA GLU A 110 2.98 -5.77 12.39
C GLU A 110 1.93 -6.41 11.47
N THR A 111 0.70 -5.93 11.58
CA THR A 111 -0.37 -6.20 10.62
C THR A 111 -0.08 -5.41 9.37
N ASP A 112 -0.10 -6.11 8.24
CA ASP A 112 0.20 -5.52 6.93
C ASP A 112 -0.78 -6.13 5.90
N TRP A 113 -1.88 -5.44 5.61
CA TRP A 113 -2.92 -5.97 4.73
C TRP A 113 -2.59 -5.76 3.26
N LYS A 114 -2.55 -6.85 2.48
CA LYS A 114 -2.32 -6.78 1.02
C LYS A 114 -3.63 -6.96 0.25
N ILE A 115 -4.22 -5.86 -0.20
CA ILE A 115 -5.41 -5.88 -1.06
C ILE A 115 -5.06 -6.43 -2.44
N ILE A 116 -5.86 -7.36 -2.95
CA ILE A 116 -5.76 -7.84 -4.32
C ILE A 116 -6.82 -7.12 -5.16
N ALA A 117 -6.37 -6.42 -6.21
CA ALA A 117 -7.25 -5.63 -7.05
C ALA A 117 -6.90 -5.77 -8.54
N ILE A 118 -7.82 -5.35 -9.40
CA ILE A 118 -7.60 -5.26 -10.85
C ILE A 118 -8.09 -3.90 -11.35
N SER A 119 -7.32 -3.27 -12.22
CA SER A 119 -7.73 -2.01 -12.84
C SER A 119 -8.97 -2.19 -13.70
N VAL A 120 -9.88 -1.22 -13.68
CA VAL A 120 -11.17 -1.31 -14.37
C VAL A 120 -11.07 -1.22 -15.90
N ASP A 121 -9.96 -0.66 -16.39
CA ASP A 121 -9.63 -0.57 -17.82
C ASP A 121 -8.92 -1.85 -18.34
N ASP A 122 -8.65 -2.83 -17.49
CA ASP A 122 -8.08 -4.10 -17.92
C ASP A 122 -9.12 -4.91 -18.72
N PRO A 123 -8.76 -5.51 -19.88
CA PRO A 123 -9.70 -6.29 -20.70
C PRO A 123 -10.37 -7.46 -19.96
N GLU A 124 -9.70 -8.02 -18.95
CA GLU A 124 -10.21 -9.14 -18.15
C GLU A 124 -10.94 -8.67 -16.88
N ALA A 125 -10.99 -7.36 -16.59
CA ALA A 125 -11.61 -6.82 -15.39
C ALA A 125 -13.08 -7.23 -15.26
N GLN A 126 -13.82 -7.37 -16.37
CA GLN A 126 -15.23 -7.79 -16.34
C GLN A 126 -15.41 -9.30 -16.08
N LYS A 127 -14.38 -10.11 -16.32
CA LYS A 127 -14.44 -11.58 -16.13
C LYS A 127 -13.95 -11.99 -14.75
N ILE A 128 -13.00 -11.25 -14.19
CA ILE A 128 -12.37 -11.60 -12.91
C ILE A 128 -13.21 -11.07 -11.75
N HIS A 129 -13.94 -11.96 -11.08
CA HIS A 129 -14.72 -11.63 -9.88
C HIS A 129 -14.15 -12.19 -8.57
N GLY A 130 -13.03 -12.93 -8.64
CA GLY A 130 -12.39 -13.54 -7.47
C GLY A 130 -11.26 -14.49 -7.86
N LYS A 131 -10.83 -15.32 -6.89
CA LYS A 131 -9.57 -16.10 -6.89
C LYS A 131 -9.35 -17.06 -8.08
N LYS A 132 -10.40 -17.47 -8.81
CA LYS A 132 -10.33 -18.61 -9.76
C LYS A 132 -9.77 -18.29 -11.15
N HIS A 133 -9.41 -17.05 -11.45
CA HIS A 133 -9.17 -16.62 -12.85
C HIS A 133 -7.70 -16.58 -13.28
N LYS A 134 -6.75 -16.67 -12.35
CA LYS A 134 -5.30 -16.70 -12.65
C LYS A 134 -4.62 -17.82 -11.86
N PRO A 135 -4.64 -19.07 -12.35
CA PRO A 135 -4.04 -20.21 -11.65
C PRO A 135 -2.55 -19.97 -11.33
N GLY A 136 -2.13 -20.28 -10.10
CA GLY A 136 -0.75 -20.09 -9.63
C GLY A 136 -0.40 -18.66 -9.19
N TYR A 137 -1.24 -17.67 -9.47
CA TYR A 137 -0.91 -16.27 -9.22
C TYR A 137 -1.01 -15.91 -7.74
N LEU A 138 -2.01 -16.43 -7.03
CA LEU A 138 -2.18 -16.21 -5.59
C LEU A 138 -1.12 -16.97 -4.79
N GLU A 139 -0.76 -18.16 -5.24
CA GLU A 139 0.34 -18.96 -4.69
C GLU A 139 1.67 -18.19 -4.83
N ALA A 140 1.94 -17.64 -6.01
CA ALA A 140 3.11 -16.78 -6.23
C ALA A 140 3.09 -15.52 -5.35
N THR A 141 1.93 -14.94 -5.08
CA THR A 141 1.80 -13.82 -4.11
C THR A 141 2.22 -14.20 -2.72
N ILE A 142 1.76 -15.35 -2.22
CA ILE A 142 2.15 -15.85 -0.90
C ILE A 142 3.66 -16.10 -0.87
N ASP A 143 4.21 -16.76 -1.88
CA ASP A 143 5.64 -17.11 -1.93
C ASP A 143 6.53 -15.86 -1.98
N TRP A 144 6.11 -14.84 -2.73
CA TRP A 144 6.80 -13.56 -2.79
C TRP A 144 6.83 -12.87 -1.42
N PHE A 145 5.67 -12.63 -0.80
CA PHE A 145 5.62 -11.94 0.50
C PHE A 145 6.23 -12.76 1.64
N ARG A 146 6.20 -14.09 1.55
CA ARG A 146 6.88 -14.97 2.52
C ARG A 146 8.39 -14.76 2.51
N SER A 147 8.97 -14.56 1.33
CA SER A 147 10.42 -14.68 1.14
C SER A 147 11.14 -13.36 0.82
N TYR A 148 10.43 -12.27 0.49
CA TYR A 148 11.03 -11.06 -0.08
C TYR A 148 12.15 -10.42 0.77
N LYS A 149 12.11 -10.59 2.10
CA LYS A 149 13.15 -10.10 3.03
C LYS A 149 14.23 -11.15 3.37
N VAL A 150 14.11 -12.40 2.94
CA VAL A 150 15.10 -13.45 3.22
C VAL A 150 16.50 -13.08 2.68
N PRO A 151 16.64 -12.52 1.46
CA PRO A 151 17.94 -12.04 0.98
C PRO A 151 18.55 -10.90 1.82
N ASP A 152 17.74 -10.18 2.59
CA ASP A 152 18.19 -9.15 3.54
C ASP A 152 18.60 -9.74 4.91
N GLY A 153 18.61 -11.07 5.05
CA GLY A 153 18.93 -11.77 6.30
C GLY A 153 17.79 -11.78 7.32
N LYS A 154 16.56 -11.47 6.90
CA LYS A 154 15.36 -11.53 7.74
C LYS A 154 14.70 -12.91 7.67
N PRO A 155 13.95 -13.33 8.70
CA PRO A 155 13.15 -14.55 8.63
C PRO A 155 12.06 -14.45 7.56
N GLN A 156 11.47 -15.59 7.21
CA GLN A 156 10.26 -15.61 6.40
C GLN A 156 9.09 -14.96 7.16
N ASN A 157 8.29 -14.19 6.43
CA ASN A 157 7.07 -13.61 6.98
C ASN A 157 5.99 -14.66 7.20
N ARG A 158 5.03 -14.33 8.06
CA ARG A 158 3.90 -15.18 8.42
C ARG A 158 2.61 -14.56 7.91
N PHE A 159 1.54 -15.35 7.94
CA PHE A 159 0.22 -14.90 7.51
C PHE A 159 -0.82 -15.34 8.52
N ALA A 160 -1.82 -14.50 8.79
CA ALA A 160 -3.03 -14.97 9.44
C ALA A 160 -3.81 -15.89 8.49
N PHE A 161 -4.82 -16.58 9.01
CA PHE A 161 -5.62 -17.58 8.26
C PHE A 161 -4.79 -18.63 7.51
N ASN A 162 -3.57 -18.93 7.98
CA ASN A 162 -2.65 -19.84 7.31
C ASN A 162 -2.36 -19.45 5.83
N GLY A 163 -2.37 -18.15 5.52
CA GLY A 163 -2.14 -17.63 4.16
C GLY A 163 -3.37 -17.69 3.25
N GLU A 164 -4.55 -18.02 3.78
CA GLU A 164 -5.78 -17.99 2.98
C GLU A 164 -6.15 -16.53 2.65
N PHE A 165 -6.24 -16.22 1.36
CA PHE A 165 -6.86 -14.96 0.91
C PHE A 165 -8.30 -14.87 1.43
N LYS A 166 -8.76 -13.71 1.88
CA LYS A 166 -10.18 -13.47 2.13
C LYS A 166 -10.83 -12.85 0.90
N ASP A 167 -12.15 -12.97 0.82
CA ASP A 167 -12.92 -12.50 -0.33
C ASP A 167 -13.01 -10.96 -0.38
N LYS A 168 -13.65 -10.47 -1.43
CA LYS A 168 -13.87 -9.05 -1.66
C LYS A 168 -14.63 -8.37 -0.52
N ASP A 169 -15.66 -9.01 0.02
CA ASP A 169 -16.50 -8.35 1.01
C ASP A 169 -15.74 -8.16 2.32
N PHE A 170 -14.96 -9.18 2.72
CA PHE A 170 -14.01 -9.06 3.82
C PHE A 170 -12.98 -7.95 3.57
N ALA A 171 -12.37 -7.92 2.38
CA ALA A 171 -11.38 -6.90 2.01
C ALA A 171 -11.96 -5.48 2.12
N VAL A 172 -13.22 -5.29 1.68
CA VAL A 172 -13.91 -4.00 1.77
C VAL A 172 -14.15 -3.57 3.23
N GLU A 173 -14.42 -4.50 4.14
CA GLU A 173 -14.55 -4.16 5.58
C GLU A 173 -13.20 -3.75 6.20
N ILE A 174 -12.10 -4.38 5.81
CA ILE A 174 -10.75 -3.95 6.22
C ILE A 174 -10.46 -2.54 5.70
N ILE A 175 -10.71 -2.28 4.40
CA ILE A 175 -10.50 -0.95 3.79
C ILE A 175 -11.36 0.12 4.48
N LYS A 176 -12.61 -0.19 4.84
CA LYS A 176 -13.46 0.74 5.59
C LYS A 176 -12.87 1.05 6.96
N SER A 177 -12.34 0.05 7.65
CA SER A 177 -11.76 0.22 8.98
C SER A 177 -10.52 1.12 8.93
N THR A 178 -9.61 0.87 7.98
CA THR A 178 -8.41 1.70 7.77
C THR A 178 -8.76 3.11 7.28
N HIS A 179 -9.85 3.27 6.54
CA HIS A 179 -10.38 4.60 6.19
C HIS A 179 -10.91 5.37 7.41
N GLU A 180 -11.58 4.70 8.35
CA GLU A 180 -12.04 5.35 9.59
C GLU A 180 -10.86 5.74 10.50
N TYR A 181 -9.79 4.93 10.55
CA TYR A 181 -8.56 5.32 11.25
C TYR A 181 -7.91 6.54 10.59
N TRP A 182 -7.82 6.57 9.26
CA TRP A 182 -7.33 7.74 8.53
C TRP A 182 -8.18 8.99 8.80
N LYS A 183 -9.52 8.87 8.85
CA LYS A 183 -10.38 10.01 9.22
C LYS A 183 -10.08 10.52 10.62
N ALA A 184 -9.88 9.62 11.58
CA ALA A 184 -9.55 9.99 12.95
C ALA A 184 -8.20 10.71 13.00
N LEU A 185 -7.19 10.21 12.29
CA LEU A 185 -5.89 10.84 12.11
C LEU A 185 -6.03 12.27 11.55
N LEU A 186 -6.71 12.42 10.41
CA LEU A 186 -6.85 13.70 9.71
C LEU A 186 -7.67 14.75 10.47
N HIS A 187 -8.44 14.35 11.48
CA HIS A 187 -9.23 15.25 12.34
C HIS A 187 -8.66 15.37 13.77
N LYS A 188 -7.40 14.98 14.01
CA LYS A 188 -6.74 15.01 15.34
C LYS A 188 -7.50 14.24 16.43
N LYS A 189 -8.24 13.20 16.05
CA LYS A 189 -8.90 12.26 16.97
C LYS A 189 -8.03 11.03 17.27
N ALA A 190 -6.99 10.81 16.47
CA ALA A 190 -5.92 9.86 16.73
C ALA A 190 -4.57 10.59 16.69
N ASP A 191 -3.60 10.08 17.45
CA ASP A 191 -2.24 10.61 17.46
C ASP A 191 -1.41 9.90 16.39
N GLY A 192 -1.11 10.63 15.31
CA GLY A 192 -0.35 10.14 14.15
C GLY A 192 1.17 10.21 14.31
N GLY A 193 1.69 10.61 15.47
CA GLY A 193 3.13 10.68 15.72
C GLY A 193 3.87 11.54 14.69
N THR A 194 4.68 10.91 13.85
CA THR A 194 5.53 11.56 12.84
C THR A 194 4.82 11.88 11.53
N ILE A 195 3.63 11.31 11.29
CA ILE A 195 2.89 11.46 10.02
C ILE A 195 2.54 12.92 9.74
N LYS A 196 2.82 13.36 8.50
CA LYS A 196 2.44 14.69 8.00
C LYS A 196 1.07 14.62 7.37
N CYS A 197 0.11 15.25 8.05
CA CYS A 197 -1.30 15.30 7.64
C CYS A 197 -1.64 16.52 6.77
N THR A 198 -0.64 17.32 6.36
CA THR A 198 -0.85 18.51 5.51
C THR A 198 -1.57 18.11 4.24
N ASN A 199 -2.69 18.78 3.96
CA ASN A 199 -3.53 18.50 2.80
C ASN A 199 -4.13 19.81 2.26
N VAL A 200 -4.67 19.78 1.05
CA VAL A 200 -5.21 20.98 0.36
C VAL A 200 -6.73 20.93 0.13
N LEU A 201 -7.37 19.79 0.38
CA LEU A 201 -8.75 19.53 -0.06
C LEU A 201 -9.63 18.81 0.97
N VAL A 202 -9.09 18.38 2.12
CA VAL A 202 -9.91 17.65 3.12
C VAL A 202 -10.65 18.66 3.99
N ASP A 203 -11.92 18.86 3.66
CA ASP A 203 -12.80 19.75 4.42
C ASP A 203 -12.89 19.35 5.90
N GLY A 204 -12.90 20.36 6.78
CA GLY A 204 -12.89 20.16 8.23
C GLY A 204 -11.57 19.65 8.83
N SER A 205 -10.55 19.33 8.02
CA SER A 205 -9.24 18.94 8.54
C SER A 205 -8.49 20.14 9.13
N PRO A 206 -8.02 20.10 10.39
CA PRO A 206 -7.19 21.14 10.97
C PRO A 206 -5.78 21.22 10.37
N PHE A 207 -5.48 20.39 9.37
CA PHE A 207 -4.19 20.35 8.65
C PHE A 207 -4.31 20.89 7.22
N CYS A 208 -5.49 21.37 6.82
CA CYS A 208 -5.69 21.94 5.50
C CYS A 208 -4.85 23.22 5.33
N CYS A 209 -4.11 23.34 4.23
CA CYS A 209 -3.36 24.53 3.83
C CYS A 209 -3.85 25.08 2.49
N GLY A 210 -3.43 26.30 2.14
CA GLY A 210 -3.75 26.88 0.83
C GLY A 210 -2.87 26.31 -0.30
N GLU A 211 -3.34 26.45 -1.54
CA GLU A 211 -2.57 26.01 -2.72
C GLU A 211 -1.20 26.70 -2.84
N GLU A 212 -1.08 27.96 -2.44
CA GLU A 212 0.19 28.70 -2.44
C GLU A 212 1.17 28.18 -1.38
N ASP A 213 0.68 27.74 -0.21
CA ASP A 213 1.50 27.10 0.81
C ASP A 213 2.05 25.77 0.28
N ALA A 214 1.17 24.97 -0.34
CA ALA A 214 1.57 23.71 -0.98
C ALA A 214 2.60 23.93 -2.10
N ARG A 215 2.39 24.96 -2.94
CA ARG A 215 3.35 25.34 -3.98
C ARG A 215 4.71 25.72 -3.39
N SER A 216 4.72 26.48 -2.30
CA SER A 216 5.95 26.90 -1.60
C SER A 216 6.73 25.70 -1.06
N ILE A 217 6.04 24.70 -0.49
CA ILE A 217 6.64 23.43 -0.05
C ILE A 217 7.36 22.76 -1.22
N VAL A 218 6.69 22.54 -2.35
CA VAL A 218 7.28 21.89 -3.52
C VAL A 218 8.50 22.65 -4.07
N GLN A 219 8.44 23.98 -4.10
CA GLN A 219 9.54 24.81 -4.58
C GLN A 219 10.76 24.75 -3.67
N SER A 220 10.58 24.68 -2.36
CA SER A 220 11.69 24.61 -1.39
C SER A 220 12.54 23.34 -1.52
N VAL A 221 11.94 22.22 -1.93
CA VAL A 221 12.65 20.94 -2.12
C VAL A 221 13.57 20.99 -3.35
N ARG A 222 13.18 21.71 -4.41
CA ARG A 222 14.00 21.87 -5.62
C ARG A 222 15.26 22.70 -5.41
N ALA A 223 15.31 23.54 -4.38
CA ALA A 223 16.47 24.38 -4.09
C ALA A 223 17.63 23.62 -3.41
N ILE A 224 17.43 22.35 -3.06
CA ILE A 224 18.37 21.52 -2.27
C ILE A 224 19.08 20.45 -3.13
N ILE A 225 18.72 20.34 -4.42
CA ILE A 225 19.34 19.43 -5.41
C ILE A 225 20.25 20.24 -6.34
#